data_AF-A0A545BG04-F1
#
_entry.id   AF-A0A545BG04-F1
#
_cell.length_a   1.000
_cell.length_b   1.000
_cell.length_c   1.000
_cell.angle_alpha   90.00
_cell.angle_beta   90.00
_cell.angle_gamma   90.00
#
_symmetry.space_group_name_H-M   'P 1'
#
loop_
_entity.id
_entity.type
_entity.pdbx_description
1 polymer ?
#
loop_
_entity_poly.entity_id
_entity_poly.type
_entity_poly.pdbx_seq_one_letter_code
_entity_poly.pdbx_strand_id
1 'polypeptide(L)'
;MTETRMTEFERGACAAAEAMRHYFLNENEAPIYDVGSDELTSYETGAVADALADERRRLEREGNGGPRVVPSVHRVLPTGYADSGLVDKQHFEVTLEWRGQDPETQLDRWAVMHMGYCLSAEGTWEFVLQPSSRDEEFTRRFRFSFEDALELATSAVDRVKVNGGTLAQHEERIAAGS
;
A
#
# COMPACT_ATOMS: atom_id res chain seq x y z
N MET A 1 -12.48 31.25 31.60
CA MET A 1 -11.20 30.83 31.01
C MET A 1 -11.48 29.67 30.10
N THR A 2 -11.41 29.87 28.79
CA THR A 2 -11.60 28.82 27.79
C THR A 2 -10.26 28.13 27.61
N GLU A 3 -10.17 26.87 28.01
CA GLU A 3 -9.04 26.00 27.71
C GLU A 3 -9.00 25.82 26.19
N THR A 4 -7.97 26.37 25.54
CA THR A 4 -7.71 26.12 24.13
C THR A 4 -7.37 24.65 23.98
N ARG A 5 -8.30 23.84 23.46
CA ARG A 5 -8.01 22.45 23.10
C ARG A 5 -6.90 22.45 22.05
N MET A 6 -5.72 21.97 22.44
CA MET A 6 -4.66 21.65 21.47
C MET A 6 -5.23 20.72 20.42
N THR A 7 -4.96 21.07 19.16
CA THR A 7 -5.30 20.23 18.02
C THR A 7 -4.53 18.91 18.11
N GLU A 8 -5.07 17.86 17.51
CA GLU A 8 -4.40 16.55 17.46
C GLU A 8 -3.01 16.63 16.83
N PHE A 9 -2.82 17.60 15.95
CA PHE A 9 -1.57 17.90 15.31
C PHE A 9 -0.53 18.59 16.21
N GLU A 10 -0.93 19.59 16.99
CA GLU A 10 -0.03 20.20 17.99
C GLU A 10 0.48 19.16 18.99
N ARG A 11 -0.36 18.15 19.32
CA ARG A 11 0.08 17.00 20.13
C ARG A 11 1.15 16.16 19.42
N GLY A 12 1.05 15.97 18.10
CA GLY A 12 2.04 15.25 17.30
C GLY A 12 3.38 15.99 17.21
N ALA A 13 3.36 17.32 17.00
CA ALA A 13 4.58 18.13 17.00
C ALA A 13 5.26 18.14 18.37
N CYS A 14 4.48 18.22 19.46
CA CYS A 14 5.01 18.06 20.82
C CYS A 14 5.62 16.67 21.05
N ALA A 15 4.99 15.61 20.56
CA ALA A 15 5.53 14.25 20.67
C ALA A 15 6.86 14.07 19.91
N ALA A 16 7.04 14.76 18.76
CA ALA A 16 8.30 14.74 18.03
C ALA A 16 9.44 15.44 18.82
N ALA A 17 9.15 16.59 19.44
CA ALA A 17 10.08 17.25 20.36
C ALA A 17 10.44 16.34 21.56
N GLU A 18 9.44 15.70 22.14
CA GLU A 18 9.62 14.79 23.29
C GLU A 18 10.44 13.56 22.92
N ALA A 19 10.21 12.98 21.73
CA ALA A 19 11.03 11.89 21.20
C ALA A 19 12.49 12.32 20.99
N MET A 20 12.72 13.54 20.49
CA MET A 20 14.07 14.07 20.33
C MET A 20 14.75 14.30 21.69
N ARG A 21 14.02 14.76 22.70
CA ARG A 21 14.51 14.83 24.08
C ARG A 21 14.95 13.48 24.62
N HIS A 22 14.12 12.45 24.49
CA HIS A 22 14.46 11.10 24.96
C HIS A 22 15.64 10.47 24.22
N TYR A 23 15.96 10.93 23.02
CA TYR A 23 17.14 10.48 22.30
C TYR A 23 18.44 11.02 22.91
N PHE A 24 18.43 12.27 23.39
CA PHE A 24 19.61 12.95 23.92
C PHE A 24 19.69 12.93 25.45
N LEU A 25 18.59 12.68 26.15
CA LEU A 25 18.49 12.69 27.61
C LEU A 25 18.13 11.31 28.16
N ASN A 26 18.73 10.94 29.29
CA ASN A 26 18.33 9.76 30.04
C ASN A 26 17.09 10.03 30.92
N GLU A 27 16.68 9.02 31.69
CA GLU A 27 15.51 9.09 32.60
C GLU A 27 15.60 10.19 33.68
N ASN A 28 16.79 10.72 33.97
CA ASN A 28 17.02 11.82 34.91
C ASN A 28 17.21 13.18 34.21
N GLU A 29 16.84 13.28 32.93
CA GLU A 29 17.06 14.45 32.07
C GLU A 29 18.55 14.84 31.92
N ALA A 30 19.47 13.93 32.23
CA ALA A 30 20.89 14.16 32.02
C ALA A 30 21.30 13.77 30.60
N PRO A 31 22.15 14.57 29.93
CA PRO A 31 22.60 14.28 28.57
C PRO A 31 23.29 12.91 28.49
N ILE A 32 22.88 12.09 27.53
CA ILE A 32 23.55 10.82 27.20
C ILE A 32 24.85 11.09 26.42
N TYR A 33 24.87 12.20 25.69
CA TYR A 33 25.99 12.69 24.88
C TYR A 33 26.45 14.05 25.39
N ASP A 34 27.69 14.45 25.09
CA ASP A 34 28.23 15.78 25.43
C ASP A 34 27.64 16.88 24.53
N VAL A 35 26.32 17.05 24.64
CA VAL A 35 25.52 18.01 23.89
C VAL A 35 25.12 19.13 24.85
N GLY A 36 25.50 20.36 24.51
CA GLY A 36 25.13 21.53 25.30
C GLY A 36 23.64 21.83 25.25
N SER A 37 23.11 22.58 26.23
CA SER A 37 21.70 22.98 26.28
C SER A 37 21.23 23.70 25.01
N ASP A 38 22.09 24.54 24.43
CA ASP A 38 21.78 25.33 23.24
C ASP A 38 21.68 24.44 22.00
N GLU A 39 22.53 23.41 21.92
CA GLU A 39 22.52 22.44 20.84
C GLU A 39 21.30 21.51 20.94
N LEU A 40 20.93 21.08 22.15
CA LEU A 40 19.70 20.32 22.40
C LEU A 40 18.46 21.13 21.98
N THR A 41 18.39 22.40 22.36
CA THR A 41 17.29 23.31 21.97
C THR A 41 17.21 23.46 20.45
N SER A 42 18.35 23.50 19.76
CA SER A 42 18.41 23.52 18.29
C SER A 42 17.83 22.24 17.68
N TYR A 43 18.18 21.06 18.19
CA TYR A 43 17.63 19.78 17.71
C TYR A 43 16.12 19.66 17.98
N GLU A 44 15.65 20.05 19.16
CA GLU A 44 14.22 20.08 19.48
C GLU A 44 13.46 21.01 18.52
N THR A 45 13.97 22.23 18.32
CA THR A 45 13.36 23.21 17.41
C THR A 45 13.34 22.72 15.97
N GLY A 46 14.43 22.08 15.53
CA GLY A 46 14.52 21.46 14.20
C GLY A 46 13.51 20.33 14.02
N ALA A 47 13.41 19.41 14.98
CA ALA A 47 12.47 18.29 14.95
C ALA A 47 11.01 18.78 14.88
N VAL A 48 10.67 19.82 15.65
CA VAL A 48 9.35 20.45 15.59
C VAL A 48 9.13 21.10 14.22
N ALA A 49 10.09 21.86 13.72
CA ALA A 49 9.97 22.52 12.42
C ALA A 49 9.78 21.51 11.28
N ASP A 50 10.50 20.38 11.30
CA ASP A 50 10.37 19.30 10.33
C ASP A 50 9.00 18.61 10.43
N ALA A 51 8.53 18.29 11.63
CA ALA A 51 7.19 17.74 11.85
C ALA A 51 6.10 18.71 11.36
N LEU A 52 6.29 20.01 11.59
CA LEU A 52 5.39 21.05 11.10
C LEU A 52 5.38 21.17 9.57
N ALA A 53 6.56 21.06 8.94
CA ALA A 53 6.69 21.07 7.49
C ALA A 53 6.07 19.82 6.85
N ASP A 54 6.25 18.65 7.45
CA ASP A 54 5.65 17.39 6.98
C ASP A 54 4.14 17.40 7.05
N GLU A 55 3.57 17.92 8.14
CA GLU A 55 2.14 18.10 8.24
C GLU A 55 1.64 19.15 7.26
N ARG A 56 2.33 20.27 7.10
CA ARG A 56 1.94 21.25 6.08
C ARG A 56 1.90 20.59 4.71
N ARG A 57 2.90 19.77 4.37
CA ARG A 57 2.90 18.96 3.13
C ARG A 57 1.76 17.95 3.12
N ARG A 58 1.36 17.34 4.25
CA ARG A 58 0.20 16.44 4.36
C ARG A 58 -1.10 17.19 4.12
N LEU A 59 -1.30 18.34 4.75
CA LEU A 59 -2.48 19.18 4.64
C LEU A 59 -2.59 19.85 3.28
N GLU A 60 -1.47 20.29 2.68
CA GLU A 60 -1.42 20.77 1.30
C GLU A 60 -1.79 19.66 0.32
N ARG A 61 -1.32 18.43 0.57
CA ARG A 61 -1.83 17.27 -0.14
C ARG A 61 -3.35 17.16 0.08
N GLU A 62 -3.83 17.11 1.32
CA GLU A 62 -5.25 16.92 1.68
C GLU A 62 -6.20 17.99 1.14
N GLY A 63 -5.81 19.27 1.17
CA GLY A 63 -6.56 20.41 0.65
C GLY A 63 -6.64 20.45 -0.88
N ASN A 64 -5.72 19.76 -1.58
CA ASN A 64 -5.74 19.56 -3.03
C ASN A 64 -6.23 18.16 -3.44
N GLY A 65 -6.82 17.38 -2.51
CA GLY A 65 -7.12 15.97 -2.72
C GLY A 65 -5.92 15.10 -2.34
N GLY A 66 -5.68 14.98 -1.03
CA GLY A 66 -4.48 14.31 -0.49
C GLY A 66 -4.42 12.85 -0.85
N PRO A 67 -3.30 12.16 -0.57
CA PRO A 67 -3.13 10.77 -0.94
C PRO A 67 -4.29 10.00 -0.35
N ARG A 68 -5.26 9.70 -1.22
CA ARG A 68 -6.31 8.75 -0.96
C ARG A 68 -5.50 7.51 -0.64
N VAL A 69 -5.53 7.03 0.61
CA VAL A 69 -4.95 5.73 0.94
C VAL A 69 -5.86 4.74 0.23
N VAL A 70 -5.65 4.59 -1.08
CA VAL A 70 -6.32 3.56 -1.84
C VAL A 70 -5.69 2.29 -1.33
N PRO A 71 -6.49 1.33 -0.83
CA PRO A 71 -5.93 0.06 -0.35
C PRO A 71 -4.97 -0.45 -1.40
N SER A 72 -3.70 -0.64 -1.04
CA SER A 72 -2.64 -0.96 -1.99
C SER A 72 -2.92 -2.25 -2.76
N VAL A 73 -3.84 -3.07 -2.24
CA VAL A 73 -4.29 -4.32 -2.80
C VAL A 73 -5.82 -4.46 -2.67
N HIS A 74 -6.50 -4.82 -3.76
CA HIS A 74 -7.90 -5.27 -3.76
C HIS A 74 -7.95 -6.73 -4.23
N ARG A 75 -8.67 -7.61 -3.53
CA ARG A 75 -8.73 -9.05 -3.83
C ARG A 75 -10.01 -9.39 -4.59
N VAL A 76 -9.87 -10.14 -5.68
CA VAL A 76 -10.97 -10.74 -6.43
C VAL A 76 -10.89 -12.24 -6.24
N LEU A 77 -12.00 -12.82 -5.78
CA LEU A 77 -12.09 -14.22 -5.38
C LEU A 77 -12.87 -15.00 -6.43
N PRO A 78 -12.48 -16.26 -6.73
CA PRO A 78 -13.25 -17.11 -7.61
C PRO A 78 -14.61 -17.50 -7.01
N THR A 79 -15.54 -17.90 -7.87
CA THR A 79 -16.85 -18.44 -7.51
C THR A 79 -16.69 -19.67 -6.63
N GLY A 80 -17.43 -19.72 -5.51
CA GLY A 80 -17.37 -20.82 -4.53
C GLY A 80 -16.18 -20.75 -3.56
N TYR A 81 -15.34 -19.70 -3.63
CA TYR A 81 -14.18 -19.55 -2.74
C TYR A 81 -14.53 -19.58 -1.25
N ALA A 82 -15.63 -18.93 -0.85
CA ALA A 82 -16.02 -18.84 0.56
C ALA A 82 -16.28 -20.22 1.18
N ASP A 83 -16.94 -21.08 0.41
CA ASP A 83 -17.36 -22.42 0.82
C ASP A 83 -16.30 -23.49 0.59
N SER A 84 -15.26 -23.20 -0.20
CA SER A 84 -14.18 -24.13 -0.51
C SER A 84 -13.44 -24.59 0.76
N GLY A 85 -13.27 -25.91 0.87
CA GLY A 85 -12.55 -26.59 1.96
C GLY A 85 -11.04 -26.74 1.71
N LEU A 86 -10.55 -26.30 0.55
CA LEU A 86 -9.13 -26.36 0.20
C LEU A 86 -8.28 -25.48 1.12
N VAL A 87 -7.24 -26.05 1.70
CA VAL A 87 -6.28 -25.36 2.58
C VAL A 87 -5.48 -24.30 1.82
N ASP A 88 -5.30 -24.48 0.51
CA ASP A 88 -4.50 -23.61 -0.36
C ASP A 88 -5.35 -22.80 -1.36
N LYS A 89 -6.63 -22.59 -1.06
CA LYS A 89 -7.56 -21.85 -1.94
C LYS A 89 -7.09 -20.43 -2.28
N GLN A 90 -6.24 -19.82 -1.44
CA GLN A 90 -5.66 -18.51 -1.71
C GLN A 90 -4.82 -18.43 -2.98
N HIS A 91 -4.30 -19.56 -3.48
CA HIS A 91 -3.56 -19.58 -4.75
C HIS A 91 -4.45 -19.32 -5.98
N PHE A 92 -5.77 -19.34 -5.84
CA PHE A 92 -6.72 -19.04 -6.92
C PHE A 92 -7.18 -17.58 -6.94
N GLU A 93 -6.69 -16.74 -6.04
CA GLU A 93 -7.07 -15.34 -5.95
C GLU A 93 -6.36 -14.49 -6.98
N VAL A 94 -7.04 -13.47 -7.47
CA VAL A 94 -6.43 -12.41 -8.27
C VAL A 94 -6.40 -11.14 -7.42
N THR A 95 -5.29 -10.41 -7.47
CA THR A 95 -5.15 -9.13 -6.75
C THR A 95 -5.02 -7.98 -7.73
N LEU A 96 -5.61 -6.84 -7.40
CA LEU A 96 -5.37 -5.57 -8.06
C LEU A 96 -4.41 -4.82 -7.17
N GLU A 97 -3.21 -4.53 -7.68
CA GLU A 97 -2.20 -3.79 -6.93
C GLU A 97 -2.04 -2.38 -7.49
N TRP A 98 -2.10 -1.37 -6.62
CA TRP A 98 -1.83 0.01 -7.02
C TRP A 98 -0.34 0.16 -7.39
N ARG A 99 -0.07 0.80 -8.53
CA ARG A 99 1.28 0.97 -9.11
C ARG A 99 1.71 2.44 -9.20
N GLY A 100 1.05 3.31 -8.45
CA GLY A 100 1.29 4.75 -8.48
C GLY A 100 0.34 5.48 -9.41
N GLN A 101 0.59 6.78 -9.55
CA GLN A 101 -0.13 7.64 -10.48
C GLN A 101 0.61 7.74 -11.80
N ASP A 102 -0.16 7.90 -12.87
CA ASP A 102 0.33 8.33 -14.16
C ASP A 102 0.92 9.75 -14.06
N PRO A 103 2.19 9.98 -14.45
CA PRO A 103 2.81 11.29 -14.27
C PRO A 103 2.16 12.38 -15.13
N GLU A 104 1.58 12.03 -16.27
CA GLU A 104 0.96 12.99 -17.18
C GLU A 104 -0.49 13.26 -16.78
N THR A 105 -1.26 12.20 -16.52
CA THR A 105 -2.70 12.34 -16.25
C THR A 105 -3.04 12.47 -14.76
N GLN A 106 -2.08 12.21 -13.87
CA GLN A 106 -2.27 12.14 -12.41
C GLN A 106 -3.35 11.15 -11.95
N LEU A 107 -3.70 10.19 -12.82
CA LEU A 107 -4.71 9.16 -12.52
C LEU A 107 -4.03 7.94 -11.90
N ASP A 108 -4.73 7.30 -10.96
CA ASP A 108 -4.26 6.05 -10.37
C ASP A 108 -4.15 4.94 -11.41
N ARG A 109 -3.08 4.15 -11.29
CA ARG A 109 -2.79 3.03 -12.18
C ARG A 109 -2.69 1.74 -11.40
N TRP A 110 -3.37 0.71 -11.88
CA TRP A 110 -3.52 -0.59 -11.22
C TRP A 110 -3.03 -1.72 -12.11
N ALA A 111 -2.39 -2.72 -11.52
CA ALA A 111 -2.03 -3.95 -12.21
C ALA A 111 -2.85 -5.12 -11.67
N VAL A 112 -3.33 -5.99 -12.56
CA VAL A 112 -4.00 -7.24 -12.21
C VAL A 112 -2.94 -8.32 -12.06
N MET A 113 -2.87 -8.93 -10.88
CA MET A 113 -1.75 -9.76 -10.43
C MET A 113 -2.22 -11.16 -10.01
N HIS A 114 -1.41 -12.16 -10.31
CA HIS A 114 -1.56 -13.53 -9.81
C HIS A 114 -0.19 -14.18 -9.67
N MET A 115 0.22 -14.57 -8.45
CA MET A 115 1.45 -15.34 -8.19
C MET A 115 2.72 -14.79 -8.89
N GLY A 116 2.87 -13.47 -8.98
CA GLY A 116 4.00 -12.82 -9.64
C GLY A 116 3.87 -12.63 -11.16
N TYR A 117 2.69 -12.86 -11.71
CA TYR A 117 2.33 -12.59 -13.11
C TYR A 117 1.36 -11.40 -13.17
N CYS A 118 1.44 -10.63 -14.26
CA CYS A 118 0.47 -9.59 -14.63
C CYS A 118 -0.46 -10.08 -15.74
N LEU A 119 -1.73 -9.69 -15.69
CA LEU A 119 -2.70 -9.92 -16.77
C LEU A 119 -2.75 -8.70 -17.71
N SER A 120 -2.58 -8.93 -19.02
CA SER A 120 -2.75 -7.90 -20.05
C SER A 120 -4.22 -7.71 -20.44
N ALA A 121 -4.54 -6.62 -21.15
CA ALA A 121 -5.89 -6.39 -21.69
C ALA A 121 -6.35 -7.48 -22.66
N GLU A 122 -5.42 -8.15 -23.35
CA GLU A 122 -5.69 -9.27 -24.25
C GLU A 122 -5.92 -10.60 -23.51
N GLY A 123 -5.87 -10.61 -22.19
CA GLY A 123 -6.08 -11.80 -21.37
C GLY A 123 -4.87 -12.72 -21.26
N THR A 124 -3.66 -12.22 -21.56
CA THR A 124 -2.41 -12.99 -21.46
C THR A 124 -1.72 -12.72 -20.12
N TRP A 125 -1.26 -13.79 -19.45
CA TRP A 125 -0.46 -13.69 -18.23
C TRP A 125 1.02 -13.66 -18.55
N GLU A 126 1.75 -12.67 -18.03
CA GLU A 126 3.19 -12.54 -18.20
C GLU A 126 3.89 -12.33 -16.86
N PHE A 127 5.09 -12.92 -16.71
CA PHE A 127 5.85 -12.78 -15.48
C PHE A 127 6.27 -11.32 -15.27
N VAL A 128 6.16 -10.84 -14.03
CA VAL A 128 6.51 -9.47 -13.68
C VAL A 128 8.01 -9.24 -13.84
N LEU A 129 8.39 -8.37 -14.77
CA LEU A 129 9.79 -7.97 -14.94
C LEU A 129 10.32 -7.27 -13.68
N GLN A 130 11.63 -7.34 -13.47
CA GLN A 130 12.31 -6.57 -12.43
C GLN A 130 12.02 -5.07 -12.60
N PRO A 131 11.86 -4.29 -11.52
CA PRO A 131 11.47 -2.88 -11.62
C PRO A 131 12.31 -2.05 -12.59
N SER A 132 13.63 -2.29 -12.65
CA SER A 132 14.58 -1.61 -13.54
C SER A 132 14.50 -2.06 -15.00
N SER A 133 13.81 -3.17 -15.31
CA SER A 133 13.64 -3.71 -16.66
C SER A 133 12.27 -3.41 -17.26
N ARG A 134 11.40 -2.68 -16.53
CA ARG A 134 10.07 -2.30 -17.01
C ARG A 134 10.20 -1.03 -17.85
N ASP A 135 9.87 -1.14 -19.12
CA ASP A 135 9.77 0.01 -20.01
C ASP A 135 8.35 0.61 -19.99
N GLU A 136 8.17 1.67 -20.79
CA GLU A 136 6.89 2.34 -20.98
C GLU A 136 5.86 1.42 -21.65
N GLU A 137 6.30 0.52 -22.54
CA GLU A 137 5.43 -0.42 -23.23
C GLU A 137 4.82 -1.43 -22.25
N PHE A 138 5.64 -2.04 -21.39
CA PHE A 138 5.20 -2.90 -20.30
C PHE A 138 4.24 -2.17 -19.39
N THR A 139 4.58 -0.92 -19.02
CA THR A 139 3.73 -0.10 -18.17
C THR A 139 2.35 0.13 -18.80
N ARG A 140 2.28 0.47 -20.10
CA ARG A 140 1.02 0.67 -20.81
C ARG A 140 0.18 -0.60 -20.93
N ARG A 141 0.81 -1.76 -21.11
CA ARG A 141 0.12 -3.04 -21.32
C ARG A 141 -0.50 -3.62 -20.04
N PHE A 142 0.09 -3.32 -18.88
CA PHE A 142 -0.26 -3.96 -17.60
C PHE A 142 -0.75 -2.97 -16.53
N ARG A 143 -0.90 -1.68 -16.85
CA ARG A 143 -1.45 -0.70 -15.92
C ARG A 143 -2.74 -0.09 -16.45
N PHE A 144 -3.79 -0.22 -15.66
CA PHE A 144 -5.15 0.14 -16.02
C PHE A 144 -5.74 1.15 -15.03
N SER A 145 -6.92 1.68 -15.34
CA SER A 145 -7.79 2.26 -14.32
C SER A 145 -8.21 1.20 -13.31
N PHE A 146 -8.74 1.60 -12.14
CA PHE A 146 -9.23 0.63 -11.16
C PHE A 146 -10.41 -0.17 -11.72
N GLU A 147 -11.31 0.50 -12.42
CA GLU A 147 -12.52 -0.07 -13.01
C GLU A 147 -12.17 -1.13 -14.08
N ASP A 148 -11.27 -0.80 -15.01
CA ASP A 148 -10.84 -1.73 -16.05
C ASP A 148 -10.08 -2.92 -15.44
N ALA A 149 -9.21 -2.67 -14.44
CA ALA A 149 -8.51 -3.73 -13.72
C ALA A 149 -9.49 -4.69 -13.01
N LEU A 150 -10.55 -4.15 -12.41
CA LEU A 150 -11.57 -4.94 -11.73
C LEU A 150 -12.39 -5.79 -12.71
N GLU A 151 -12.76 -5.22 -13.86
CA GLU A 151 -13.46 -5.96 -14.92
C GLU A 151 -12.60 -7.11 -15.46
N LEU A 152 -11.32 -6.84 -15.76
CA LEU A 152 -10.36 -7.85 -16.20
C LEU A 152 -10.18 -8.96 -15.15
N ALA A 153 -9.95 -8.58 -13.89
CA ALA A 153 -9.76 -9.52 -12.79
C ALA A 153 -10.99 -10.40 -12.56
N THR A 154 -12.18 -9.80 -12.51
CA THR A 154 -13.46 -10.52 -12.36
C THR A 154 -13.68 -11.50 -13.50
N SER A 155 -13.35 -11.08 -14.72
CA SER A 155 -13.48 -11.94 -15.89
C SER A 155 -12.51 -13.12 -15.84
N ALA A 156 -11.32 -12.96 -15.26
CA ALA A 156 -10.25 -13.95 -15.31
C ALA A 156 -10.21 -14.92 -14.11
N VAL A 157 -10.69 -14.51 -12.93
CA VAL A 157 -10.44 -15.20 -11.66
C VAL A 157 -10.87 -16.68 -11.68
N ASP A 158 -12.03 -17.00 -12.27
CA ASP A 158 -12.54 -18.38 -12.34
C ASP A 158 -11.77 -19.28 -13.33
N ARG A 159 -10.93 -18.68 -14.18
CA ARG A 159 -10.08 -19.40 -15.14
C ARG A 159 -8.65 -19.59 -14.64
N VAL A 160 -8.29 -19.04 -13.50
CA VAL A 160 -6.97 -19.22 -12.89
C VAL A 160 -6.74 -20.70 -12.60
N LYS A 161 -5.60 -21.21 -13.06
CA LYS A 161 -5.20 -22.61 -12.87
C LYS A 161 -4.01 -22.71 -11.93
N VAL A 162 -4.15 -23.54 -10.91
CA VAL A 162 -3.06 -23.93 -10.00
C VAL A 162 -2.86 -25.42 -10.17
N ASN A 163 -1.63 -25.83 -10.46
CA ASN A 163 -1.29 -27.23 -10.79
C ASN A 163 -2.20 -27.82 -11.89
N GLY A 164 -2.54 -27.00 -12.90
CA GLY A 164 -3.31 -27.41 -14.07
C GLY A 164 -4.83 -27.45 -13.92
N GLY A 165 -5.39 -27.24 -12.73
CA GLY A 165 -6.84 -27.20 -12.49
C GLY A 165 -7.33 -25.85 -11.94
N THR A 166 -8.59 -25.50 -12.19
CA THR A 166 -9.28 -24.37 -11.55
C THR A 166 -9.78 -24.75 -10.16
N LEU A 167 -10.21 -23.78 -9.35
CA LEU A 167 -10.77 -24.04 -8.01
C LEU A 167 -11.91 -25.06 -8.05
N ALA A 168 -12.88 -24.84 -8.94
CA ALA A 168 -14.03 -25.73 -9.12
C ALA A 168 -13.60 -27.17 -9.47
N GLN A 169 -12.60 -27.34 -10.32
CA GLN A 169 -12.11 -28.67 -10.72
C GLN A 169 -11.41 -29.42 -9.58
N HIS A 170 -10.74 -28.69 -8.67
CA HIS A 170 -10.13 -29.32 -7.49
C HIS A 170 -11.18 -29.73 -6.47
N GLU A 171 -12.20 -28.90 -6.24
CA GLU A 171 -13.35 -29.24 -5.40
C GLU A 171 -14.10 -30.48 -5.92
N GLU A 172 -14.39 -30.54 -7.23
CA GLU A 172 -15.00 -31.72 -7.86
C GLU A 172 -14.17 -32.98 -7.65
N ARG A 173 -12.84 -32.88 -7.75
CA ARG A 173 -11.93 -34.02 -7.56
C ARG A 173 -11.94 -34.52 -6.11
N ILE A 174 -11.99 -33.61 -5.13
CA ILE A 174 -12.07 -33.97 -3.71
C ILE A 174 -13.40 -34.66 -3.42
N ALA A 175 -14.51 -34.12 -3.93
CA ALA A 175 -15.83 -34.70 -3.76
C ALA A 175 -15.98 -36.09 -4.41
N ALA A 176 -15.26 -36.37 -5.51
CA ALA A 176 -15.28 -37.66 -6.18
C ALA A 176 -14.35 -38.72 -5.55
N GLY A 177 -13.37 -38.30 -4.74
CA GLY A 177 -12.33 -39.17 -4.16
C GLY A 177 -12.41 -39.34 -2.64
N SER A 178 -13.43 -38.78 -1.99
CA SER A 178 -13.71 -38.91 -0.55
C SER A 178 -14.97 -39.76 -0.34
#